data_AF-V6MBD9-F1
#
_entry.id   AF-V6MBD9-F1
#
_cell.length_a   1.000
_cell.length_b   1.000
_cell.length_c   1.000
_cell.angle_alpha   90.00
_cell.angle_beta   90.00
_cell.angle_gamma   90.00
#
_symmetry.space_group_name_H-M   'P 1'
#
loop_
_entity.id
_entity.type
_entity.pdbx_description
1 polymer ?
#
loop_
_entity_poly.entity_id
_entity_poly.type
_entity_poly.pdbx_seq_one_letter_code
_entity_poly.pdbx_strand_id
1 'polypeptide(L)'
;MLAQEMGVIFTKHVDQITSKCWSEFLQQLEGKGLYVVIETDTNGRVMSPLGGLMPMPCKNETLLILTADDLQQRGLPLGHHIVNTRDKKVANS
;
A
#
# COMPACT_ATOMS: atom_id res chain seq x y z
N MET A 1 0.93 5.67 24.81
CA MET A 1 0.79 4.28 24.32
C MET A 1 -0.19 4.31 23.17
N LEU A 2 0.14 3.76 22.01
CA LEU A 2 -0.79 3.36 20.92
C LEU A 2 0.01 3.19 19.61
N ALA A 3 0.35 4.25 18.87
CA ALA A 3 0.92 4.08 17.51
C ALA A 3 2.29 3.35 17.47
N GLN A 4 3.25 3.77 18.30
CA GLN A 4 4.60 3.18 18.29
C GLN A 4 4.60 1.72 18.78
N GLU A 5 3.84 1.43 19.83
CA GLU A 5 3.71 0.07 20.37
C GLU A 5 2.95 -0.84 19.42
N MET A 6 1.88 -0.34 18.81
CA MET A 6 1.19 -1.06 17.74
C MET A 6 2.14 -1.32 16.56
N GLY A 7 3.00 -0.36 16.21
CA GLY A 7 4.05 -0.56 15.20
C GLY A 7 5.00 -1.69 15.55
N VAL A 8 5.46 -1.76 16.81
CA VAL A 8 6.31 -2.87 17.30
C VAL A 8 5.57 -4.21 17.23
N ILE A 9 4.30 -4.25 17.65
CA ILE A 9 3.47 -5.46 17.62
C ILE A 9 3.25 -5.92 16.18
N PHE A 10 2.85 -5.02 15.27
CA PHE A 10 2.66 -5.33 13.84
C PHE A 10 3.94 -5.87 13.21
N THR A 11 5.09 -5.29 13.54
CA THR A 11 6.39 -5.78 13.05
C THR A 11 6.67 -7.22 13.50
N LYS A 12 6.34 -7.56 14.75
CA LYS A 12 6.49 -8.93 15.27
C LYS A 12 5.52 -9.93 14.66
N HIS A 13 4.32 -9.46 14.28
CA HIS A 13 3.29 -10.31 13.70
C HIS A 13 3.37 -10.44 12.18
N VAL A 14 4.17 -9.64 11.48
CA VAL A 14 4.17 -9.57 10.01
C VAL A 14 4.32 -10.95 9.35
N ASP A 15 5.19 -11.81 9.89
CA ASP A 15 5.43 -13.17 9.37
C ASP A 15 4.31 -14.17 9.70
N GLN A 16 3.41 -13.81 10.61
CA GLN A 16 2.27 -14.62 11.03
C GLN A 16 0.94 -14.14 10.44
N ILE A 17 0.88 -12.91 9.92
CA ILE A 17 -0.34 -12.37 9.32
C ILE A 17 -0.52 -13.01 7.93
N THR A 18 -1.63 -13.74 7.79
CA THR A 18 -2.00 -14.38 6.52
C THR A 18 -2.57 -13.38 5.52
N SER A 19 -2.52 -13.72 4.23
CA SER A 19 -3.19 -12.95 3.16
C SER A 19 -4.68 -12.71 3.43
N LYS A 20 -5.37 -13.68 4.05
CA LYS A 20 -6.76 -13.54 4.47
C LYS A 20 -6.94 -12.42 5.50
N CYS A 21 -6.11 -12.40 6.53
CA CYS A 21 -6.17 -11.38 7.58
C CYS A 21 -5.90 -9.97 7.01
N TRP A 22 -4.92 -9.83 6.10
CA TRP A 22 -4.69 -8.57 5.39
C TRP A 22 -5.89 -8.16 4.52
N SER A 23 -6.52 -9.10 3.83
CA SER A 23 -7.69 -8.83 2.99
C SER A 23 -8.88 -8.35 3.83
N GLU A 24 -9.14 -9.01 4.97
CA GLU A 24 -10.20 -8.62 5.91
C GLU A 24 -9.92 -7.25 6.54
N PHE A 25 -8.66 -6.93 6.83
CA PHE A 25 -8.26 -5.62 7.32
C PHE A 25 -8.53 -4.52 6.28
N LEU A 26 -8.15 -4.74 5.02
CA LEU A 26 -8.40 -3.81 3.92
C LEU A 26 -9.90 -3.61 3.67
N GLN A 27 -10.70 -4.68 3.69
CA GLN A 27 -12.17 -4.59 3.57
C GLN A 27 -12.80 -3.78 4.70
N GLN A 28 -12.30 -3.89 5.93
CA GLN A 28 -12.79 -3.07 7.05
C GLN A 28 -12.47 -1.59 6.88
N LEU A 29 -11.33 -1.25 6.27
CA LEU A 29 -10.99 0.13 5.93
C LEU A 29 -11.89 0.65 4.80
N GLU A 30 -12.08 -0.14 3.74
CA GLU A 30 -12.94 0.21 2.62
C GLU A 30 -14.39 0.44 3.08
N GLY A 31 -14.92 -0.42 3.95
CA GLY A 31 -16.24 -0.24 4.57
C GLY A 31 -16.37 1.03 5.43
N LYS A 32 -15.26 1.68 5.77
CA LYS A 32 -15.20 2.98 6.47
C LYS A 32 -14.87 4.15 5.54
N GLY A 33 -14.78 3.92 4.23
CA GLY A 33 -14.39 4.94 3.26
C GLY A 33 -12.90 5.32 3.34
N LEU A 34 -12.07 4.42 3.88
CA LEU A 34 -10.64 4.62 4.04
C LEU A 34 -9.87 3.66 3.12
N TYR A 35 -8.84 4.18 2.47
CA TYR A 35 -8.09 3.45 1.45
C TYR A 35 -6.59 3.54 1.71
N VAL A 36 -5.94 2.38 1.75
CA VAL A 36 -4.48 2.28 1.78
C VAL A 36 -3.89 2.64 0.41
N VAL A 37 -2.91 3.55 0.43
CA VAL A 37 -2.05 3.84 -0.72
C VAL A 37 -0.59 3.62 -0.32
N ILE A 38 0.12 2.82 -1.10
CA ILE A 38 1.56 2.59 -0.94
C ILE A 38 2.26 3.45 -1.98
N GLU A 39 2.99 4.47 -1.54
CA GLU A 39 3.90 5.22 -2.39
C GLU A 39 5.29 4.58 -2.33
N THR A 40 5.82 4.18 -3.48
CA THR A 40 7.15 3.54 -3.60
C THR A 40 7.85 4.04 -4.86
N ASP A 41 9.16 3.84 -4.97
CA ASP A 41 9.92 4.11 -6.18
C ASP A 41 10.00 2.90 -7.14
N THR A 42 9.31 1.81 -6.79
CA THR A 42 9.14 0.60 -7.62
C THR A 42 7.68 0.43 -8.01
N ASN A 43 7.38 -0.49 -8.92
CA ASN A 43 6.00 -0.85 -9.29
C ASN A 43 5.43 -1.97 -8.40
N GLY A 44 6.08 -2.29 -7.26
CA GLY A 44 5.69 -3.36 -6.34
C GLY A 44 5.70 -4.76 -6.95
N ARG A 45 6.35 -4.94 -8.11
CA ARG A 45 6.36 -6.18 -8.87
C ARG A 45 7.74 -6.47 -9.44
N VAL A 46 8.10 -7.74 -9.51
CA VAL A 46 9.30 -8.20 -10.24
C VAL A 46 8.94 -9.31 -11.20
N MET A 47 9.69 -9.40 -12.30
CA MET A 47 9.61 -10.54 -13.19
C MET A 47 10.09 -11.79 -12.44
N SER A 48 9.24 -12.80 -12.39
CA SER A 48 9.60 -14.11 -11.86
C SER A 48 10.52 -14.85 -12.82
N PRO A 49 11.51 -15.62 -12.34
CA PRO A 49 12.28 -16.55 -13.17
C PRO A 49 11.42 -17.56 -13.95
N LEU A 50 10.20 -17.82 -13.48
CA LEU A 50 9.22 -18.72 -14.11
C LEU A 50 8.25 -18.01 -15.07
N GLY A 51 8.45 -16.70 -15.29
CA GLY A 51 7.54 -15.85 -16.05
C GLY A 51 6.43 -15.23 -15.20
N GLY A 52 5.90 -14.09 -15.66
CA GLY A 52 4.88 -13.32 -14.95
C GLY A 52 5.44 -12.35 -13.90
N LEU A 53 4.56 -11.46 -13.41
CA LEU A 53 4.90 -10.47 -12.39
C LEU A 53 4.52 -11.00 -10.99
N MET A 54 5.49 -11.08 -10.09
CA MET A 54 5.27 -11.41 -8.69
C MET A 54 5.33 -10.15 -7.83
N PRO A 55 4.48 -10.01 -6.79
CA PRO A 55 4.61 -8.95 -5.81
C PRO A 55 6.00 -8.98 -5.16
N MET A 56 6.64 -7.82 -5.02
CA MET A 56 7.91 -7.68 -4.33
C MET A 56 7.76 -6.74 -3.14
N PRO A 57 8.36 -7.05 -1.97
CA PRO A 57 8.54 -6.06 -0.92
C PRO A 57 9.25 -4.83 -1.46
N CYS A 58 8.60 -3.67 -1.35
CA CYS A 58 9.17 -2.41 -1.78
C CYS A 58 10.14 -1.91 -0.71
N LYS A 59 11.33 -1.45 -1.12
CA LYS A 59 12.21 -0.69 -0.22
C LYS A 59 11.77 0.78 -0.25
N ASN A 60 11.84 1.48 0.89
CA ASN A 60 11.50 2.91 1.00
C ASN A 60 10.05 3.25 0.61
N GLU A 61 9.09 2.57 1.21
CA GLU A 61 7.67 2.85 1.00
C GLU A 61 7.10 3.85 2.01
N THR A 62 6.12 4.64 1.57
CA THR A 62 5.26 5.43 2.44
C THR A 62 3.85 4.85 2.39
N LEU A 63 3.34 4.44 3.55
CA LEU A 63 1.97 3.96 3.72
C LEU A 63 1.07 5.14 4.09
N LEU A 64 0.05 5.37 3.27
CA LEU A 64 -0.95 6.41 3.47
C LEU A 64 -2.32 5.78 3.67
N ILE A 65 -3.13 6.36 4.56
CA ILE A 65 -4.57 6.07 4.66
C ILE A 65 -5.30 7.33 4.20
N LEU A 66 -6.08 7.19 3.13
CA LEU A 66 -6.72 8.29 2.43
C LEU A 66 -8.24 8.09 2.36
N THR A 67 -8.99 9.18 2.31
CA THR A 67 -10.43 9.16 2.02
C THR A 67 -10.69 9.09 0.50
N ALA A 68 -11.94 8.90 0.10
CA ALA A 68 -12.34 8.98 -1.31
C ALA A 68 -12.01 10.35 -1.93
N ASP A 69 -12.20 11.45 -1.18
CA ASP A 69 -11.90 12.80 -1.64
C ASP A 69 -10.38 13.00 -1.83
N ASP A 70 -9.57 12.48 -0.91
CA ASP A 70 -8.11 12.51 -1.01
C ASP A 70 -7.61 11.74 -2.24
N LEU A 71 -8.23 10.59 -2.56
CA LEU A 71 -7.92 9.82 -3.77
C LEU A 71 -8.27 10.61 -5.03
N GLN A 72 -9.45 11.22 -5.07
CA GLN A 72 -9.89 12.04 -6.19
C GLN A 72 -8.97 13.24 -6.43
N GLN A 73 -8.56 13.94 -5.38
CA GLN A 73 -7.60 15.05 -5.47
C GLN A 73 -6.24 14.62 -6.03
N ARG A 74 -5.87 13.34 -5.82
CA ARG A 74 -4.65 12.73 -6.35
C ARG A 74 -4.83 12.09 -7.72
N GLY A 75 -6.02 12.18 -8.32
CA GLY A 75 -6.34 11.56 -9.61
C GLY A 75 -6.40 10.02 -9.57
N LEU A 76 -6.60 9.43 -8.38
CA LEU A 76 -6.69 7.99 -8.20
C LEU A 76 -8.16 7.53 -8.23
N PRO A 77 -8.47 6.40 -8.88
CA PRO A 77 -9.79 5.76 -8.76
C PRO A 77 -10.08 5.35 -7.32
N LEU A 78 -11.36 5.07 -7.01
CA LEU A 78 -11.73 4.54 -5.70
C LEU A 78 -11.11 3.15 -5.49
N GLY A 79 -10.41 2.94 -4.37
CA GLY A 79 -9.79 1.66 -4.02
C GLY A 79 -8.40 1.80 -3.39
N HIS A 80 -7.78 0.65 -3.11
CA HIS A 80 -6.40 0.58 -2.62
C HIS A 80 -5.39 0.61 -3.78
N HIS A 81 -4.27 1.31 -3.62
CA HIS A 81 -3.33 1.54 -4.72
C HIS A 81 -1.87 1.37 -4.30
N ILE A 82 -1.05 0.97 -5.28
CA ILE A 82 0.41 1.12 -5.23
C ILE A 82 0.77 2.17 -6.28
N VAL A 83 1.40 3.25 -5.85
CA VAL A 83 1.72 4.41 -6.69
C VAL A 83 3.23 4.55 -6.79
N ASN A 84 3.72 4.52 -8.04
CA ASN A 84 5.13 4.76 -8.33
C ASN A 84 5.41 6.27 -8.31
N THR A 85 6.23 6.69 -7.36
CA THR A 85 6.64 8.09 -7.16
C THR A 85 7.59 8.59 -8.23
N ARG A 86 8.27 7.70 -8.98
CA ARG A 86 9.10 8.09 -10.12
C ARG A 86 8.25 8.64 -11.27
N ASP A 87 7.07 8.08 -11.47
CA ASP A 87 6.14 8.51 -12.53
C ASP A 87 5.53 9.88 -12.21
N LYS A 88 5.40 10.24 -10.92
CA LYS A 88 5.00 11.59 -10.48
C LYS A 88 6.04 12.68 -10.80
N LYS A 89 7.33 12.33 -10.87
CA LYS A 89 8.41 13.32 -11.08
C LYS A 89 8.50 13.78 -12.54
N VAL A 90 8.05 12.95 -13.48
CA VAL A 90 8.10 13.26 -14.93
C VAL A 90 6.94 14.16 -15.38
N ALA A 91 5.81 14.18 -14.66
CA ALA A 91 4.66 15.01 -15.03
C ALA A 91 4.81 16.51 -14.67
N ASN A 92 5.80 16.86 -13.86
CA ASN A 92 6.09 18.24 -13.43
C ASN A 92 7.44 18.77 -13.95
N SER A 93 8.03 18.11 -14.97
CA SER A 93 9.31 18.50 -15.60
C SER A 93 9.09 19.01 -17.01
#